data_AF-A0A1H7PV15-F1
#
_entry.id   AF-A0A1H7PV15-F1
#
_cell.length_a   1.000
_cell.length_b   1.000
_cell.length_c   1.000
_cell.angle_alpha   90.00
_cell.angle_beta   90.00
_cell.angle_gamma   90.00
#
_symmetry.space_group_name_H-M   'P 1'
#
loop_
_entity.id
_entity.type
_entity.pdbx_description
1 polymer ?
#
loop_
_entity_poly.entity_id
_entity_poly.type
_entity_poly.pdbx_seq_one_letter_code
_entity_poly.pdbx_strand_id
1 'polypeptide(L)'
;MLAMPEVNHIKKLRNIKSLSINEISKRTGFCWSTVKKYADEDHLPVETTTVKRGMMYEGKWGEIVSDWLMEDRALKKKLRRNNKIIFEQLGKLGFPGSYRTVCNFISDWNDSMIGV
;
A
#
# COMPACT_ATOMS: atom_id res chain seq x y z
N MET A 1 -20.42 -0.73 -18.71
CA MET A 1 -19.84 -1.14 -17.41
C MET A 1 -20.58 -0.37 -16.33
N LEU A 2 -20.94 -1.01 -15.21
CA LEU A 2 -21.56 -0.31 -14.08
C LEU A 2 -20.53 0.58 -13.39
N ALA A 3 -20.98 1.72 -12.86
CA ALA A 3 -20.17 2.56 -12.01
C ALA A 3 -20.04 1.93 -10.61
N MET A 4 -18.94 2.23 -9.90
CA MET A 4 -18.69 1.72 -8.54
C MET A 4 -19.85 1.96 -7.55
N PRO A 5 -20.58 3.10 -7.60
CA PRO A 5 -21.76 3.30 -6.76
C PRO A 5 -22.89 2.29 -7.00
N GLU A 6 -23.11 1.90 -8.26
CA GLU A 6 -24.16 0.96 -8.66
C GLU A 6 -23.82 -0.46 -8.20
N VAL A 7 -22.54 -0.86 -8.35
CA VAL A 7 -22.02 -2.12 -7.83
C VAL A 7 -22.16 -2.17 -6.31
N ASN A 8 -21.78 -1.10 -5.61
CA ASN A 8 -21.93 -0.99 -4.16
C ASN A 8 -23.41 -1.05 -3.72
N HIS A 9 -24.32 -0.47 -4.51
CA HIS A 9 -25.75 -0.54 -4.25
C HIS A 9 -26.29 -1.98 -4.36
N ILE A 10 -25.92 -2.71 -5.41
CA ILE A 10 -26.27 -4.14 -5.59
C ILE A 10 -25.78 -4.97 -4.39
N LYS A 11 -24.51 -4.77 -3.97
CA LYS A 11 -23.93 -5.46 -2.81
C LYS A 11 -24.67 -5.14 -1.52
N LYS A 12 -25.03 -3.87 -1.30
CA LYS A 12 -25.79 -3.45 -0.11
C LYS A 12 -27.16 -4.14 -0.05
N LEU A 13 -27.85 -4.25 -1.19
CA LEU A 13 -29.13 -4.93 -1.28
C LEU A 13 -29.03 -6.43 -1.00
N ARG A 14 -27.93 -7.07 -1.42
CA ARG A 14 -27.66 -8.49 -1.18
C ARG A 14 -27.24 -8.76 0.27
N ASN A 15 -26.25 -8.04 0.78
CA ASN A 15 -25.60 -8.37 2.05
C ASN A 15 -26.32 -7.79 3.28
N ILE A 16 -26.92 -6.60 3.16
CA ILE A 16 -27.61 -5.95 4.29
C ILE A 16 -29.10 -6.27 4.30
N LYS A 17 -29.72 -6.25 3.13
CA LYS A 17 -31.18 -6.47 3.01
C LYS A 17 -31.54 -7.91 2.66
N SER A 18 -30.56 -8.79 2.46
CA SER A 18 -30.73 -10.23 2.14
C SER A 18 -31.71 -10.49 1.00
N LEU A 19 -31.79 -9.58 0.02
CA LEU A 19 -32.73 -9.70 -1.09
C LEU A 19 -32.26 -10.76 -2.10
N SER A 20 -33.23 -11.39 -2.76
CA SER A 20 -32.95 -12.32 -3.84
C SER A 20 -32.42 -11.58 -5.09
N ILE A 21 -31.62 -12.24 -5.92
CA ILE A 21 -31.06 -11.66 -7.17
C ILE A 21 -32.20 -11.16 -8.08
N ASN A 22 -33.32 -11.89 -8.14
CA ASN A 22 -34.51 -11.49 -8.90
C ASN A 22 -35.10 -10.17 -8.39
N GLU A 23 -35.19 -10.01 -7.08
CA GLU A 23 -35.74 -8.81 -6.47
C GLU A 23 -34.80 -7.61 -6.65
N ILE A 24 -33.49 -7.83 -6.57
CA ILE A 24 -32.49 -6.80 -6.85
C ILE A 24 -32.54 -6.37 -8.32
N SER A 25 -32.69 -7.31 -9.26
CA SER A 25 -32.84 -7.00 -10.69
C SER A 25 -34.08 -6.16 -10.97
N LYS A 26 -35.23 -6.50 -10.37
CA LYS A 26 -36.46 -5.70 -10.49
C LYS A 26 -36.31 -4.30 -9.91
N ARG A 27 -35.58 -4.16 -8.79
CA ARG A 27 -35.44 -2.89 -8.06
C ARG A 27 -34.41 -1.96 -8.68
N THR A 28 -33.35 -2.51 -9.27
CA THR A 28 -32.26 -1.74 -9.89
C THR A 28 -32.44 -1.55 -11.40
N GLY A 29 -33.29 -2.35 -12.04
CA GLY A 29 -33.50 -2.33 -13.50
C GLY A 29 -32.37 -2.96 -14.30
N PHE A 30 -31.33 -3.50 -13.64
CA PHE A 30 -30.23 -4.18 -14.32
C PHE A 30 -30.59 -5.62 -14.68
N CYS A 31 -29.97 -6.12 -15.75
CA CYS A 31 -30.19 -7.50 -16.19
C CYS A 31 -29.71 -8.49 -15.14
N TRP A 32 -30.42 -9.63 -15.06
CA TRP A 32 -30.20 -10.63 -14.04
C TRP A 32 -28.75 -11.14 -13.98
N SER A 33 -28.11 -11.33 -15.14
CA SER A 33 -26.71 -11.77 -15.24
C SER A 33 -25.73 -10.77 -14.62
N THR A 34 -25.98 -9.48 -14.80
CA THR A 34 -25.16 -8.40 -14.21
C THR A 34 -25.34 -8.34 -12.71
N VAL A 35 -26.59 -8.43 -12.22
CA VAL A 35 -26.86 -8.44 -10.78
C VAL A 35 -26.25 -9.67 -10.13
N LYS A 36 -26.40 -10.86 -10.73
CA LYS A 36 -25.79 -12.09 -10.23
C LYS A 36 -24.27 -11.97 -10.14
N LYS A 37 -23.64 -11.45 -11.20
CA LYS A 37 -22.21 -11.20 -11.23
C LYS A 37 -21.76 -10.38 -10.02
N TYR A 38 -22.34 -9.20 -9.81
CA TYR A 38 -21.90 -8.29 -8.75
C TYR A 38 -22.44 -8.59 -7.34
N ALA A 39 -23.50 -9.39 -7.24
CA ALA A 39 -24.09 -9.80 -5.95
C ALA A 39 -23.36 -11.01 -5.35
N ASP A 40 -22.90 -11.95 -6.17
CA ASP A 40 -22.22 -13.16 -5.72
C ASP A 40 -20.68 -13.03 -5.81
N GLU A 41 -20.12 -12.27 -6.78
CA GLU A 41 -18.67 -12.01 -6.81
C GLU A 41 -18.30 -10.95 -5.75
N ASP A 42 -17.59 -11.38 -4.72
CA ASP A 42 -16.78 -10.53 -3.87
C ASP A 42 -15.60 -9.96 -4.68
N HIS A 43 -15.90 -9.05 -5.60
CA HIS A 43 -14.95 -8.05 -6.05
C HIS A 43 -14.72 -7.07 -4.89
N LEU A 44 -14.11 -7.55 -3.80
CA LEU A 44 -13.34 -6.66 -2.92
C LEU A 44 -12.36 -5.96 -3.86
N PRO A 45 -12.21 -4.62 -3.79
CA PRO A 45 -11.05 -3.99 -4.38
C PRO A 45 -9.88 -4.70 -3.74
N VAL A 46 -9.19 -5.55 -4.50
CA VAL A 46 -7.91 -6.06 -4.06
C VAL A 46 -7.08 -4.80 -3.99
N GLU A 47 -6.82 -4.33 -2.77
CA GLU A 47 -5.82 -3.31 -2.56
C GLU A 47 -4.56 -3.90 -3.17
N THR A 48 -4.21 -3.39 -4.35
CA THR A 48 -2.95 -3.75 -4.99
C THR A 48 -1.90 -3.13 -4.09
N THR A 49 -1.49 -3.86 -3.07
CA THR A 49 -0.31 -3.54 -2.28
C THR A 49 0.83 -3.62 -3.26
N THR A 50 1.25 -2.44 -3.74
CA THR A 50 2.37 -2.34 -4.65
C THR A 50 3.59 -2.83 -3.89
N VAL A 51 3.98 -4.08 -4.13
CA VAL A 51 5.15 -4.67 -3.49
C VAL A 51 6.35 -3.83 -3.93
N LYS A 52 6.97 -3.14 -2.97
CA LYS A 52 8.19 -2.37 -3.20
C LYS A 52 9.32 -3.35 -3.48
N ARG A 53 9.99 -3.19 -4.62
CA ARG A 53 11.04 -4.09 -5.12
C ARG A 53 12.34 -3.35 -5.31
N GLY A 54 13.45 -4.08 -5.29
CA GLY A 54 14.79 -3.58 -5.57
C GLY A 54 15.75 -3.60 -4.39
N MET A 55 16.98 -3.15 -4.62
CA MET A 55 18.14 -3.37 -3.73
C MET A 55 17.99 -2.87 -2.29
N MET A 56 17.13 -1.87 -2.05
CA MET A 56 16.84 -1.35 -0.71
C MET A 56 15.79 -2.17 0.04
N TYR A 57 14.95 -2.95 -0.64
CA TYR A 57 13.87 -3.71 0.00
C TYR A 57 14.13 -5.22 0.00
N GLU A 58 14.88 -5.71 -0.99
CA GLU A 58 15.20 -7.14 -1.15
C GLU A 58 16.65 -7.46 -0.72
N GLY A 59 17.49 -6.45 -0.58
CA GLY A 59 18.91 -6.61 -0.23
C GLY A 59 19.24 -6.10 1.17
N LYS A 60 20.48 -6.40 1.61
CA LYS A 60 21.03 -5.98 2.92
C LYS A 60 21.03 -4.47 3.19
N TRP A 61 20.87 -3.65 2.14
CA TRP A 61 21.01 -2.20 2.24
C TRP A 61 19.85 -1.54 2.99
N GLY A 62 18.64 -2.07 2.84
CA GLY A 62 17.48 -1.60 3.59
C GLY A 62 17.66 -1.76 5.09
N GLU A 63 18.04 -2.97 5.49
CA GLU A 63 18.26 -3.35 6.89
C GLU A 63 19.32 -2.44 7.55
N ILE A 64 20.48 -2.26 6.90
CA ILE A 64 21.54 -1.38 7.40
C ILE A 64 21.03 0.05 7.62
N VAL A 65 20.25 0.58 6.66
CA VAL A 65 19.72 1.94 6.78
C VAL A 65 18.63 2.02 7.85
N SER A 66 17.74 1.04 7.94
CA SER A 66 16.71 1.03 8.98
C SER A 66 17.30 0.96 10.37
N ASP A 67 18.37 0.18 10.57
CA ASP A 67 19.06 0.08 11.85
C ASP A 67 19.67 1.42 12.25
N TRP A 68 20.38 2.09 11.34
CA TRP A 68 20.93 3.42 11.60
C TRP A 68 19.85 4.47 11.89
N LEU A 69 18.73 4.43 11.17
CA LEU A 69 17.59 5.33 11.42
C LEU A 69 16.95 5.06 12.78
N MET A 70 16.88 3.80 13.22
CA MET A 70 16.33 3.42 14.51
C MET A 70 17.25 3.88 15.66
N GLU A 71 18.56 3.69 15.54
CA GLU A 71 19.56 4.24 16.45
C GLU A 71 19.45 5.77 16.55
N ASP A 72 19.34 6.44 15.40
CA ASP A 72 19.25 7.91 15.34
C ASP A 72 17.99 8.44 16.01
N ARG A 73 16.88 7.68 16.02
CA ARG A 73 15.66 8.09 16.73
C ARG A 73 15.86 8.17 18.24
N ALA A 74 16.69 7.30 18.82
CA ALA A 74 17.03 7.33 20.24
C ALA A 74 17.89 8.56 20.62
N LEU A 75 18.53 9.20 19.64
CA LEU A 75 19.37 10.37 19.83
C LEU A 75 18.58 11.69 19.75
N LYS A 76 19.14 12.72 20.39
CA LYS A 76 18.69 14.11 20.24
C LYS A 76 18.79 14.53 18.77
N LYS A 77 17.85 15.35 18.29
CA LYS A 77 17.72 15.76 16.88
C LYS A 77 19.04 16.27 16.24
N LYS A 78 19.89 16.96 17.01
CA LYS A 78 21.18 17.50 16.53
C LYS A 78 22.27 16.46 16.32
N LEU A 79 22.13 15.27 16.90
CA LEU A 79 23.11 14.18 16.84
C LEU A 79 22.74 13.09 15.82
N ARG A 80 21.57 13.21 15.18
CA ARG A 80 21.11 12.25 14.17
C ARG A 80 21.92 12.38 12.89
N ARG A 81 22.13 11.27 12.19
CA ARG A 81 22.79 11.28 10.88
C ARG A 81 21.87 11.95 9.87
N ASN A 82 22.46 12.71 8.95
CA ASN A 82 21.74 13.26 7.80
C ASN A 82 21.70 12.24 6.66
N ASN A 83 20.73 12.34 5.75
CA ASN A 83 20.63 11.45 4.59
C ASN A 83 21.92 11.40 3.75
N LYS A 84 22.64 12.52 3.63
CA LYS A 84 23.95 12.58 2.97
C LYS A 84 24.99 11.71 3.66
N ILE A 85 25.05 11.77 5.00
CA ILE A 85 25.99 10.98 5.81
C ILE A 85 25.68 9.49 5.66
N ILE A 86 24.39 9.12 5.71
CA ILE A 86 23.95 7.74 5.49
C ILE A 86 24.41 7.24 4.12
N PHE A 87 24.22 8.03 3.07
CA PHE A 87 24.66 7.67 1.71
C PHE A 87 26.18 7.55 1.60
N GLU A 88 26.96 8.47 2.19
CA GLU A 88 28.42 8.38 2.19
C GLU A 88 28.93 7.15 2.94
N GLN A 89 28.31 6.81 4.08
CA GLN A 89 28.63 5.62 4.85
C GLN A 89 28.27 4.33 4.09
N LEU A 90 27.12 4.30 3.43
CA LEU A 90 26.75 3.24 2.50
C LEU A 90 27.76 3.09 1.35
N GLY A 91 28.22 4.20 0.78
CA GLY A 91 29.24 4.20 -0.28
C GLY A 91 30.54 3.53 0.16
N LYS A 92 30.97 3.76 1.41
CA LYS A 92 32.15 3.09 1.99
C LYS A 92 31.96 1.57 2.15
N LEU A 93 30.73 1.11 2.30
CA LEU A 93 30.38 -0.32 2.35
C LEU A 93 30.22 -0.94 0.95
N GLY A 94 30.38 -0.17 -0.12
CA GLY A 94 30.25 -0.62 -1.50
C GLY A 94 28.83 -0.55 -2.06
N PHE A 95 28.02 0.39 -1.59
CA PHE A 95 26.66 0.57 -2.08
C PHE A 95 26.62 0.97 -3.57
N PRO A 96 25.99 0.18 -4.45
CA PRO A 96 25.95 0.46 -5.89
C PRO A 96 24.82 1.41 -6.30
N GLY A 97 23.95 1.80 -5.37
CA GLY A 97 22.77 2.63 -5.64
C GLY A 97 23.07 4.13 -5.63
N SER A 98 22.06 4.92 -6.01
CA SER A 98 22.17 6.39 -6.02
C SER A 98 21.74 7.01 -4.70
N TYR A 99 22.16 8.25 -4.45
CA TYR A 99 21.66 9.07 -3.33
C TYR A 99 20.12 9.16 -3.31
N ARG A 100 19.50 9.26 -4.50
CA ARG A 100 18.04 9.37 -4.64
C ARG A 100 17.34 8.09 -4.16
N THR A 101 17.93 6.94 -4.41
CA THR A 101 17.45 5.64 -3.94
C THR A 101 17.41 5.58 -2.42
N VAL A 102 18.47 6.06 -1.76
CA VAL A 102 18.54 6.14 -0.29
C VAL A 102 17.51 7.11 0.26
N CYS A 103 17.39 8.30 -0.32
CA CYS A 103 16.39 9.29 0.11
C CYS A 103 14.96 8.78 -0.01
N ASN A 104 14.62 8.12 -1.12
CA ASN A 104 13.28 7.54 -1.31
C ASN A 104 13.00 6.48 -0.25
N PHE A 105 13.97 5.60 0.02
CA PHE A 105 13.83 4.59 1.07
C PHE A 105 13.63 5.21 2.47
N ILE A 106 14.40 6.25 2.82
CA ILE A 106 14.27 6.95 4.11
C ILE A 106 12.90 7.63 4.23
N SER A 107 12.39 8.23 3.14
CA SER A 107 11.04 8.82 3.13
C SER A 107 9.97 7.77 3.38
N ASP A 108 10.04 6.68 2.62
CA ASP A 108 9.13 5.55 2.74
C ASP A 108 9.14 4.93 4.14
N TRP A 109 10.32 4.80 4.73
CA TRP A 109 10.51 4.28 6.09
C TRP A 109 9.87 5.20 7.13
N ASN A 110 10.03 6.53 6.98
CA ASN A 110 9.39 7.49 7.87
C ASN A 110 7.87 7.49 7.75
N ASP A 111 7.32 7.41 6.53
CA ASP A 111 5.88 7.32 6.31
C ASP A 111 5.30 6.04 6.92
N SER A 112 6.02 4.92 6.77
CA SER A 112 5.64 3.63 7.38
C SER A 112 5.64 3.69 8.91
N MET A 113 6.48 4.53 9.53
CA MET A 113 6.50 4.73 10.98
C MET A 113 5.41 5.68 11.50
N ILE A 114 4.83 6.52 10.63
CA ILE A 114 3.76 7.48 11.00
C ILE A 114 2.37 6.85 10.77
N GLY A 115 2.26 5.91 9.84
CA GLY A 115 1.01 5.22 9.50
C GLY A 115 0.62 4.04 10.39
N VAL A 116 1.22 3.89 11.57
CA VAL A 116 0.86 2.89 12.62
C VAL A 116 0.22 3.63 13.78
#